data_AF-A0A0H1R6B3-F1
#
_entry.id   AF-A0A0H1R6B3-F1
#
_cell.length_a   1.000
_cell.length_b   1.000
_cell.length_c   1.000
_cell.angle_alpha   90.00
_cell.angle_beta   90.00
_cell.angle_gamma   90.00
#
_symmetry.space_group_name_H-M   'P 1'
#
loop_
_entity.id
_entity.type
_entity.pdbx_description
1 polymer ?
#
loop_
_entity_poly.entity_id
_entity_poly.type
_entity_poly.pdbx_seq_one_letter_code
_entity_poly.pdbx_strand_id
1 'polypeptide(L)'
;MMGAGSEKGPIDVLNVSETWKKRFRIIEKAGNIGAFGYRNGSQLDLSERFSVGFSVLAFFFGPFYYFFKGMHQKGFVLLGSGFLFSFVFALVEILINKTLPPFLYYIPTAALCASLASYDYYMFKVKLVTMWEPFRPFRQVWVAATFALACLVLPIATLTLGEKALSNFQMGSISFDGILPGGDLQAEFSGVWRDDEGTIVEISLDNEVKQITIAQQTVQVQIRKVEKADRTILMKPDTANQVWTLRQLGDGERSSLNLSINDRFEGYLTFVRPL
;
A
#
# COMPACT_ATOMS: atom_id res chain seq x y z
N MET A 1 21.64 55.51 -37.00
CA MET A 1 20.41 54.85 -36.49
C MET A 1 20.00 53.79 -37.50
N MET A 2 20.43 52.54 -37.28
CA MET A 2 20.01 51.38 -38.07
C MET A 2 19.10 50.55 -37.17
N GLY A 3 17.82 50.43 -37.56
CA GLY A 3 16.80 49.74 -36.80
C GLY A 3 17.14 48.26 -36.66
N ALA A 4 17.24 47.80 -35.41
CA ALA A 4 17.27 46.40 -35.07
C ALA A 4 15.92 45.77 -35.47
N GLY A 5 15.87 45.21 -36.68
CA GLY A 5 14.85 44.23 -37.04
C GLY A 5 15.02 43.04 -36.12
N SER A 6 14.21 42.97 -35.06
CA SER A 6 14.08 41.80 -34.21
C SER A 6 13.67 40.62 -35.08
N GLU A 7 14.63 39.80 -35.51
CA GLU A 7 14.35 38.45 -35.98
C GLU A 7 13.49 37.77 -34.92
N LYS A 8 12.22 37.54 -35.25
CA LYS A 8 11.30 36.81 -34.38
C LYS A 8 11.86 35.39 -34.25
N GLY A 9 12.32 35.03 -33.06
CA GLY A 9 12.88 33.72 -32.82
C GLY A 9 11.85 32.62 -33.08
N PRO A 10 12.25 31.35 -33.25
CA PRO A 10 11.32 30.23 -33.49
C PRO A 10 10.26 30.07 -32.39
N ILE A 11 10.46 30.67 -31.21
CA ILE A 11 9.49 30.72 -30.11
C ILE A 11 8.38 31.77 -30.35
N ASP A 12 8.68 32.86 -31.04
CA ASP A 12 7.77 34.01 -31.22
C ASP A 12 6.66 33.73 -32.22
N VAL A 13 6.92 32.81 -33.16
CA VAL A 13 5.99 32.33 -34.18
C VAL A 13 5.04 31.23 -33.68
N LEU A 14 5.26 30.69 -32.46
CA LEU A 14 4.40 29.65 -31.90
C LEU A 14 3.04 30.20 -31.48
N ASN A 15 1.97 29.49 -31.85
CA ASN A 15 0.61 29.75 -31.37
C ASN A 15 0.41 29.22 -29.93
N VAL A 16 1.07 29.88 -28.98
CA VAL A 16 0.96 29.64 -27.54
C VAL A 16 0.86 30.99 -26.81
N SER A 17 0.30 30.99 -25.60
CA SER A 17 0.19 32.22 -24.82
C SER A 17 1.56 32.83 -24.48
N GLU A 18 1.62 34.14 -24.29
CA GLU A 18 2.86 34.86 -23.94
C GLU A 18 3.52 34.32 -22.67
N THR A 19 2.74 33.81 -21.71
CA THR A 19 3.25 33.11 -20.52
C THR A 19 4.09 31.88 -20.89
N TRP A 20 3.65 31.10 -21.89
CA TRP A 20 4.39 29.94 -22.38
C TRP A 20 5.62 30.35 -23.18
N LYS A 21 5.53 31.40 -24.01
CA LYS A 21 6.71 31.94 -24.71
C LYS A 21 7.79 32.40 -23.73
N LYS A 22 7.40 33.10 -22.66
CA LYS A 22 8.33 33.47 -21.57
C LYS A 22 9.01 32.26 -20.95
N ARG A 23 8.25 31.20 -20.62
CA ARG A 23 8.81 29.93 -20.12
C ARG A 23 9.76 29.27 -21.10
N PHE A 24 9.42 29.24 -22.38
CA PHE A 24 10.26 28.65 -23.43
C PHE A 24 11.59 29.40 -23.59
N ARG A 25 11.57 30.73 -23.56
CA ARG A 25 12.81 31.55 -23.57
C ARG A 25 13.68 31.28 -22.35
N ILE A 26 13.08 31.10 -21.17
CA ILE A 26 13.83 30.74 -19.96
C ILE A 26 14.46 29.34 -20.09
N ILE A 27 13.73 28.36 -20.65
CA ILE A 27 14.25 27.01 -20.93
C ILE A 27 15.40 27.05 -21.95
N GLU A 28 15.27 27.86 -22.99
CA GLU A 28 16.30 28.04 -24.02
C GLU A 28 17.57 28.69 -23.45
N LYS A 29 17.40 29.77 -22.66
CA LYS A 29 18.47 30.45 -21.91
C LYS A 29 19.21 29.49 -20.97
N ALA A 30 18.50 28.52 -20.39
CA ALA A 30 19.07 27.55 -19.46
C ALA A 30 20.02 26.51 -20.09
N GLY A 31 20.10 26.47 -21.43
CA GLY A 31 20.99 25.56 -22.17
C GLY A 31 20.49 24.11 -22.18
N ASN A 32 20.34 23.55 -23.38
CA ASN A 32 19.75 22.24 -23.69
C ASN A 32 19.87 21.18 -22.58
N ILE A 33 18.71 20.82 -22.05
CA ILE A 33 18.50 20.03 -20.83
C ILE A 33 17.99 18.66 -21.27
N GLY A 34 18.62 17.58 -20.80
CA GLY A 34 18.00 16.25 -20.87
C GLY A 34 16.80 16.17 -19.91
N ALA A 35 15.94 15.16 -20.07
CA ALA A 35 14.67 15.01 -19.34
C ALA A 35 14.74 15.04 -17.78
N PHE A 36 15.94 15.18 -17.18
CA PHE A 36 16.20 15.05 -15.75
C PHE A 36 17.02 16.19 -15.11
N GLY A 37 17.28 17.34 -15.77
CA GLY A 37 17.87 18.49 -15.06
C GLY A 37 18.60 19.55 -15.87
N TYR A 38 18.52 20.80 -15.39
CA TYR A 38 19.10 21.99 -16.03
C TYR A 38 20.64 21.92 -16.06
N ARG A 39 21.24 21.85 -17.25
CA ARG A 39 22.71 21.75 -17.39
C ARG A 39 23.42 23.03 -16.94
N ASN A 40 22.84 24.21 -17.19
CA ASN A 40 23.30 25.50 -16.69
C ASN A 40 22.28 26.14 -15.74
N GLY A 41 21.71 25.35 -14.82
CA GLY A 41 20.75 25.85 -13.83
C GLY A 41 21.27 27.05 -13.03
N SER A 42 22.59 27.12 -12.79
CA SER A 42 23.28 28.18 -12.05
C SER A 42 23.08 29.60 -12.60
N GLN A 43 22.70 29.76 -13.87
CA GLN A 43 22.50 31.08 -14.51
C GLN A 43 21.07 31.63 -14.41
N LEU A 44 20.15 30.85 -13.83
CA LEU A 44 18.75 31.22 -13.65
C LEU A 44 18.49 31.69 -12.22
N ASP A 45 17.73 32.77 -12.09
CA ASP A 45 17.21 33.24 -10.81
C ASP A 45 16.25 32.19 -10.20
N LEU A 46 16.14 32.13 -8.87
CA LEU A 46 15.31 31.14 -8.17
C LEU A 46 13.84 31.22 -8.61
N SER A 47 13.35 32.43 -8.87
CA SER A 47 11.99 32.68 -9.39
C SER A 47 11.81 32.12 -10.81
N GLU A 48 12.81 32.30 -11.69
CA GLU A 48 12.80 31.75 -13.05
C GLU A 48 12.84 30.21 -13.02
N ARG A 49 13.65 29.63 -12.12
CA ARG A 49 13.72 28.18 -11.91
C ARG A 49 12.40 27.60 -11.43
N PHE A 50 11.71 28.24 -10.49
CA PHE A 50 10.43 27.72 -10.00
C PHE A 50 9.31 27.86 -11.04
N SER A 51 9.26 28.99 -11.75
CA SER A 51 8.24 29.25 -12.79
C SER A 51 8.29 28.28 -13.97
N VAL A 52 9.50 27.81 -14.30
CA VAL A 52 9.71 26.80 -15.34
C VAL A 52 9.73 25.38 -14.78
N GLY A 53 10.29 25.19 -13.58
CA GLY A 53 10.43 23.90 -12.93
C GLY A 53 9.17 23.39 -12.26
N PHE A 54 8.07 24.15 -12.19
CA PHE A 54 6.83 23.69 -11.58
C PHE A 54 5.58 24.19 -12.31
N SER A 55 4.77 23.27 -12.81
CA SER A 55 3.47 23.55 -13.42
C SER A 55 2.34 23.18 -12.46
N VAL A 56 1.72 24.19 -11.86
CA VAL A 56 0.59 24.03 -10.91
C VAL A 56 -0.56 23.23 -11.54
N LEU A 57 -0.89 23.46 -12.81
CA LEU A 57 -1.95 22.70 -13.48
C LEU A 57 -1.59 21.22 -13.61
N ALA A 58 -0.33 20.88 -13.90
CA ALA A 58 0.09 19.49 -13.97
C ALA A 58 0.21 18.84 -12.58
N PHE A 59 0.30 19.62 -11.50
CA PHE A 59 0.19 19.11 -10.13
C PHE A 59 -1.25 18.67 -9.79
N PHE A 60 -2.25 19.48 -10.14
CA PHE A 60 -3.65 19.15 -9.85
C PHE A 60 -4.25 18.12 -10.81
N PHE A 61 -3.86 18.14 -12.09
CA PHE A 61 -4.39 17.22 -13.09
C PHE A 61 -3.48 16.02 -13.36
N GLY A 62 -2.26 16.00 -12.81
CA GLY A 62 -1.31 14.90 -12.96
C GLY A 62 -1.08 14.49 -14.42
N PRO A 63 -1.11 13.20 -14.75
CA PRO A 63 -0.93 12.73 -16.13
C PRO A 63 -2.07 13.15 -17.07
N PHE A 64 -3.28 13.46 -16.57
CA PHE A 64 -4.39 13.95 -17.40
C PHE A 64 -4.06 15.26 -18.12
N TYR A 65 -3.25 16.11 -17.48
CA TYR A 65 -2.75 17.34 -18.10
C TYR A 65 -2.02 17.09 -19.43
N TYR A 66 -1.24 16.01 -19.50
CA TYR A 66 -0.50 15.65 -20.70
C TYR A 66 -1.41 15.24 -21.85
N PHE A 67 -2.52 14.55 -21.55
CA PHE A 67 -3.53 14.20 -22.55
C PHE A 67 -4.22 15.45 -23.11
N PHE A 68 -4.59 16.41 -22.26
CA PHE A 68 -5.18 17.67 -22.72
C PHE A 68 -4.25 18.51 -23.59
N LYS A 69 -2.93 18.44 -23.35
CA LYS A 69 -1.92 19.15 -24.16
C LYS A 69 -1.50 18.42 -25.44
N GLY A 70 -2.05 17.23 -25.71
CA GLY A 70 -1.71 16.42 -26.88
C GLY A 70 -0.42 15.61 -26.74
N MET A 71 0.15 15.52 -25.54
CA MET A 71 1.38 14.77 -25.23
C MET A 71 1.04 13.35 -24.73
N HIS A 72 0.26 12.62 -25.51
CA HIS A 72 -0.34 11.35 -25.10
C HIS A 72 0.70 10.27 -24.74
N GLN A 73 1.80 10.17 -25.48
CA GLN A 73 2.86 9.18 -25.22
C GLN A 73 3.46 9.36 -23.82
N LYS A 74 3.85 10.60 -23.48
CA LYS A 74 4.41 10.95 -22.17
C LYS A 74 3.36 10.78 -21.06
N GLY A 75 2.11 11.13 -21.35
CA GLY A 75 0.98 10.92 -20.44
C GLY A 75 0.83 9.46 -20.01
N PHE A 76 0.88 8.51 -20.96
CA PHE A 76 0.80 7.07 -20.64
C PHE A 76 2.01 6.58 -19.84
N VAL A 77 3.22 7.03 -20.15
CA VAL A 77 4.43 6.64 -19.39
C VAL A 77 4.39 7.17 -17.96
N LEU A 78 3.95 8.41 -17.76
CA LEU A 78 3.76 9.00 -16.43
C LEU A 78 2.65 8.31 -15.65
N LEU A 79 1.56 7.93 -16.32
CA LEU A 79 0.46 7.17 -15.73
C LEU A 79 0.94 5.78 -15.26
N GLY A 80 1.63 5.04 -16.12
CA GLY A 80 2.21 3.73 -15.77
C GLY A 80 3.23 3.83 -14.64
N SER A 81 4.06 4.88 -14.65
CA SER A 81 5.00 5.17 -13.57
C SER A 81 4.29 5.47 -12.24
N GLY A 82 3.15 6.16 -12.29
CA GLY A 82 2.31 6.42 -11.11
C GLY A 82 1.76 5.15 -10.47
N PHE A 83 1.30 4.20 -11.29
CA PHE A 83 0.89 2.88 -10.79
C PHE A 83 2.06 2.10 -10.19
N LEU A 84 3.24 2.16 -10.81
CA LEU A 84 4.44 1.51 -10.29
C LEU A 84 4.87 2.08 -8.93
N PHE A 85 4.87 3.40 -8.76
CA PHE A 85 5.11 4.03 -7.46
C PHE A 85 4.10 3.58 -6.42
N SER A 86 2.82 3.55 -6.79
CA SER A 86 1.76 3.10 -5.88
C SER A 86 1.96 1.66 -5.44
N PHE A 87 2.38 0.78 -6.35
CA PHE A 87 2.72 -0.61 -6.04
C PHE A 87 3.93 -0.71 -5.09
N VAL A 88 5.00 0.08 -5.31
CA VAL A 88 6.16 0.09 -4.41
C VAL A 88 5.78 0.55 -3.01
N PHE A 89 4.96 1.60 -2.88
CA PHE A 89 4.48 2.05 -1.58
C PHE A 89 3.60 0.99 -0.89
N ALA A 90 2.74 0.30 -1.63
CA ALA A 90 1.96 -0.81 -1.09
C ALA A 90 2.86 -1.95 -0.56
N LEU A 91 3.96 -2.28 -1.25
CA LEU A 91 4.94 -3.25 -0.74
C LEU A 91 5.62 -2.79 0.54
N VAL A 92 5.96 -1.50 0.62
CA VAL A 92 6.58 -0.90 1.81
C VAL A 92 5.62 -0.95 3.01
N GLU A 93 4.32 -0.70 2.81
CA GLU A 93 3.31 -0.84 3.87
C GLU A 93 3.25 -2.26 4.42
N ILE A 94 3.27 -3.26 3.53
CA ILE A 94 3.26 -4.67 3.92
C ILE A 94 4.51 -5.02 4.75
N LEU A 95 5.68 -4.51 4.35
CA LEU A 95 6.94 -4.77 5.05
C LEU A 95 7.00 -4.10 6.43
N ILE A 96 6.45 -2.90 6.57
CA ILE A 96 6.49 -2.11 7.82
C ILE A 96 5.26 -2.41 8.71
N ASN A 97 4.26 -3.13 8.18
CA ASN A 97 2.97 -3.38 8.81
C ASN A 97 2.29 -2.09 9.32
N LYS A 98 2.44 -1.00 8.55
CA LYS A 98 1.85 0.31 8.82
C LYS A 98 1.17 0.82 7.56
N THR A 99 0.00 1.40 7.73
CA THR A 99 -0.72 2.10 6.66
C THR A 99 -0.12 3.48 6.45
N LEU A 100 0.35 3.76 5.23
CA LEU A 100 0.78 5.10 4.85
C LEU A 100 -0.45 5.96 4.55
N PRO A 101 -0.37 7.27 4.86
CA PRO A 101 -1.46 8.18 4.50
C PRO A 101 -1.72 8.22 2.99
N PRO A 102 -2.99 8.29 2.54
CA PRO A 102 -3.35 8.27 1.12
C PRO A 102 -2.68 9.35 0.26
N PHE A 103 -2.37 10.51 0.85
CA PHE A 103 -1.73 11.61 0.13
C PHE A 103 -0.31 11.29 -0.34
N LEU A 104 0.41 10.36 0.32
CA LEU A 104 1.76 9.96 -0.09
C LEU A 104 1.79 9.20 -1.42
N TYR A 105 0.67 8.63 -1.85
CA TYR A 105 0.55 7.98 -3.15
C TYR A 105 0.40 9.00 -4.29
N TYR A 106 -0.32 10.09 -4.03
CA TYR A 106 -0.66 11.11 -5.02
C TYR A 106 0.42 12.18 -5.16
N ILE A 107 0.94 12.70 -4.04
CA ILE A 107 1.84 13.87 -4.05
C ILE A 107 3.12 13.64 -4.88
N PRO A 108 3.85 12.52 -4.75
CA PRO A 108 5.09 12.31 -5.51
C PRO A 108 4.84 12.24 -7.01
N THR A 109 3.77 11.55 -7.43
CA THR A 109 3.43 11.38 -8.85
C THR A 109 2.93 12.70 -9.46
N ALA A 110 2.13 13.45 -8.72
CA ALA A 110 1.70 14.80 -9.08
C ALA A 110 2.88 15.79 -9.16
N ALA A 111 3.81 15.73 -8.20
CA ALA A 111 5.00 16.57 -8.17
C ALA A 111 5.94 16.27 -9.34
N LEU A 112 6.12 15.00 -9.71
CA LEU A 112 6.87 14.59 -10.90
C LEU A 112 6.20 15.08 -12.19
N CYS A 113 4.87 14.97 -12.31
CA CYS A 113 4.15 15.53 -13.45
C CYS A 113 4.29 17.05 -13.53
N ALA A 114 4.20 17.73 -12.38
CA ALA A 114 4.34 19.17 -12.29
C ALA A 114 5.73 19.66 -12.71
N SER A 115 6.78 18.92 -12.32
CA SER A 115 8.16 19.32 -12.60
C SER A 115 8.57 19.09 -14.05
N LEU A 116 8.02 18.06 -14.69
CA LEU A 116 8.32 17.71 -16.07
C LEU A 116 7.45 18.44 -17.10
N ALA A 117 6.24 18.86 -16.74
CA ALA A 117 5.24 19.35 -17.70
C ALA A 117 5.68 20.57 -18.52
N SER A 118 6.35 21.54 -17.90
CA SER A 118 6.81 22.74 -18.60
C SER A 118 7.90 22.43 -19.62
N TYR A 119 8.83 21.54 -19.25
CA TYR A 119 9.91 21.07 -20.11
C TYR A 119 9.37 20.22 -21.26
N ASP A 120 8.46 19.30 -20.96
CA ASP A 120 7.90 18.40 -21.96
C ASP A 120 7.10 19.14 -23.03
N TYR A 121 6.37 20.18 -22.61
CA TYR A 121 5.62 21.02 -23.52
C TYR A 121 6.54 21.86 -24.43
N TYR A 122 7.68 22.34 -23.91
CA TYR A 122 8.71 22.99 -24.73
C TYR A 122 9.29 22.01 -25.76
N MET A 123 9.69 20.81 -25.34
CA MET A 123 10.26 19.80 -26.24
C MET A 123 9.25 19.38 -27.33
N PHE A 124 7.97 19.29 -26.98
CA PHE A 124 6.90 18.96 -27.91
C PHE A 124 6.63 20.08 -28.93
N LYS A 125 6.62 21.34 -28.51
CA LYS A 125 6.26 22.48 -29.39
C LYS A 125 7.44 23.05 -30.18
N VAL A 126 8.63 23.09 -29.60
CA VAL A 126 9.81 23.75 -30.21
C VAL A 126 10.67 22.74 -30.95
N LYS A 127 10.90 21.57 -30.36
CA LYS A 127 11.79 20.55 -30.94
C LYS A 127 11.06 19.40 -31.62
N LEU A 128 9.73 19.40 -31.57
CA LEU A 128 8.88 18.33 -32.11
C LEU A 128 9.25 16.93 -31.58
N VAL A 129 9.89 16.86 -30.40
CA VAL A 129 10.30 15.62 -29.77
C VAL A 129 9.13 15.09 -28.94
N THR A 130 8.54 13.99 -29.42
CA THR A 130 7.36 13.37 -28.81
C THR A 130 7.70 12.51 -27.60
N MET A 131 8.92 11.96 -27.50
CA MET A 131 9.34 11.06 -26.41
C MET A 131 10.77 11.34 -25.94
N TRP A 132 11.07 11.06 -24.68
CA TRP A 132 12.44 11.15 -24.14
C TRP A 132 13.36 10.09 -24.74
N GLU A 133 14.63 10.44 -25.00
CA GLU A 133 15.67 9.53 -25.55
C GLU A 133 15.78 8.17 -24.82
N PRO A 134 15.87 8.10 -23.46
CA PRO A 134 15.94 6.82 -22.76
C PRO A 134 14.66 5.98 -22.90
N PHE A 135 13.54 6.59 -23.29
CA PHE A 135 12.24 5.96 -23.43
C PHE A 135 11.82 5.85 -24.91
N ARG A 136 12.79 5.78 -25.83
CA ARG A 136 12.59 5.54 -27.26
C ARG A 136 11.60 4.39 -27.60
N PRO A 137 11.55 3.23 -26.90
CA PRO A 137 10.55 2.20 -27.21
C PRO A 137 9.10 2.67 -27.00
N PHE A 138 8.87 3.64 -26.11
CA PHE A 138 7.54 4.19 -25.82
C PHE A 138 7.10 5.31 -26.78
N ARG A 139 7.82 5.50 -27.90
CA ARG A 139 7.43 6.44 -28.95
C ARG A 139 6.07 6.09 -29.56
N GLN A 140 5.73 4.80 -29.60
CA GLN A 140 4.43 4.33 -30.05
C GLN A 140 3.40 4.41 -28.91
N VAL A 141 2.27 5.06 -29.17
CA VAL A 141 1.20 5.27 -28.17
C VAL A 141 0.70 3.94 -27.61
N TRP A 142 0.53 2.92 -28.46
CA TRP A 142 0.07 1.59 -28.05
C TRP A 142 1.02 0.92 -27.06
N VAL A 143 2.34 1.04 -27.27
CA VAL A 143 3.36 0.48 -26.36
C VAL A 143 3.32 1.18 -25.00
N ALA A 144 3.16 2.51 -25.01
CA ALA A 144 3.00 3.27 -23.78
C ALA A 144 1.69 2.92 -23.05
N ALA A 145 0.60 2.70 -23.79
CA ALA A 145 -0.69 2.30 -23.24
C ALA A 145 -0.66 0.88 -22.66
N THR A 146 -0.04 -0.09 -23.35
CA THR A 146 0.12 -1.46 -22.82
C THR A 146 0.98 -1.48 -21.57
N PHE A 147 2.02 -0.64 -21.52
CA PHE A 147 2.82 -0.48 -20.31
C PHE A 147 2.01 0.09 -19.15
N ALA A 148 1.24 1.16 -19.38
CA ALA A 148 0.36 1.70 -18.35
C ALA A 148 -0.67 0.68 -17.86
N LEU A 149 -1.24 -0.12 -18.77
CA LEU A 149 -2.18 -1.19 -18.43
C LEU A 149 -1.51 -2.32 -17.65
N ALA A 150 -0.31 -2.75 -18.04
CA ALA A 150 0.44 -3.77 -17.32
C ALA A 150 0.79 -3.30 -15.89
N CYS A 151 1.21 -2.04 -15.74
CA CYS A 151 1.49 -1.45 -14.43
C CYS A 151 0.22 -1.29 -13.58
N LEU A 152 -0.96 -1.10 -14.19
CA LEU A 152 -2.24 -1.04 -13.46
C LEU A 152 -2.61 -2.40 -12.84
N VAL A 153 -2.25 -3.52 -13.47
CA VAL A 153 -2.56 -4.86 -12.96
C VAL A 153 -1.84 -5.14 -11.65
N LEU A 154 -0.62 -4.63 -11.46
CA LEU A 154 0.20 -4.88 -10.27
C LEU A 154 -0.46 -4.45 -8.94
N PRO A 155 -0.92 -3.19 -8.76
CA PRO A 155 -1.62 -2.78 -7.54
C PRO A 155 -2.99 -3.44 -7.37
N ILE A 156 -3.69 -3.77 -8.46
CA ILE A 156 -4.96 -4.53 -8.38
C ILE A 156 -4.68 -5.96 -7.89
N ALA A 157 -3.59 -6.56 -8.36
CA ALA A 157 -3.13 -7.85 -7.88
C ALA A 157 -2.80 -7.78 -6.38
N THR A 158 -2.15 -6.75 -5.86
CA THR A 158 -1.88 -6.64 -4.41
C THR A 158 -3.15 -6.44 -3.58
N LEU A 159 -4.18 -5.77 -4.10
CA LEU A 159 -5.47 -5.64 -3.41
C LEU A 159 -6.20 -6.99 -3.35
N THR A 160 -6.29 -7.68 -4.48
CA THR A 160 -7.01 -8.97 -4.58
C THR A 160 -6.24 -10.12 -3.93
N LEU A 161 -4.93 -10.15 -4.06
CA LEU A 161 -4.05 -11.06 -3.33
C LEU A 161 -3.96 -10.67 -1.87
N GLY A 162 -4.08 -9.39 -1.49
CA GLY A 162 -4.13 -8.97 -0.10
C GLY A 162 -5.34 -9.56 0.62
N GLU A 163 -6.53 -9.45 0.04
CA GLU A 163 -7.74 -10.05 0.60
C GLU A 163 -7.67 -11.58 0.61
N LYS A 164 -7.24 -12.19 -0.51
CA LYS A 164 -7.12 -13.64 -0.62
C LYS A 164 -6.01 -14.19 0.26
N ALA A 165 -4.86 -13.53 0.35
CA ALA A 165 -3.76 -13.89 1.24
C ALA A 165 -4.17 -13.66 2.68
N LEU A 166 -4.84 -12.57 3.07
CA LEU A 166 -5.35 -12.41 4.44
C LEU A 166 -6.40 -13.49 4.78
N SER A 167 -7.26 -13.88 3.84
CA SER A 167 -8.22 -14.97 4.04
C SER A 167 -7.55 -16.36 4.08
N ASN A 168 -6.53 -16.59 3.24
CA ASN A 168 -5.75 -17.82 3.17
C ASN A 168 -4.64 -17.87 4.23
N PHE A 169 -4.29 -16.75 4.85
CA PHE A 169 -3.37 -16.63 6.00
C PHE A 169 -4.17 -16.71 7.30
N GLN A 170 -5.46 -16.37 7.29
CA GLN A 170 -6.39 -16.82 8.34
C GLN A 170 -6.73 -18.32 8.24
N MET A 171 -6.69 -18.93 7.05
CA MET A 171 -6.80 -20.40 6.88
C MET A 171 -5.45 -21.14 6.94
N GLY A 172 -4.36 -20.43 6.69
CA GLY A 172 -2.99 -20.90 6.83
C GLY A 172 -2.39 -20.25 8.06
N SER A 173 -2.93 -20.59 9.24
CA SER A 173 -2.12 -20.49 10.44
C SER A 173 -0.87 -21.31 10.16
N ILE A 174 0.25 -20.64 9.90
CA ILE A 174 1.56 -21.27 9.93
C ILE A 174 1.65 -21.89 11.32
N SER A 175 1.49 -23.22 11.40
CA SER A 175 1.93 -23.99 12.56
C SER A 175 3.41 -23.72 12.66
N PHE A 176 3.76 -22.86 13.61
CA PHE A 176 5.15 -22.60 13.96
C PHE A 176 5.62 -23.80 14.80
N ASP A 177 5.78 -24.97 14.18
CA ASP A 177 6.42 -26.16 14.76
C ASP A 177 7.95 -26.00 14.88
N GLY A 178 8.41 -24.75 14.92
CA GLY A 178 9.81 -24.37 14.96
C GLY A 178 10.20 -23.83 16.32
N ILE A 179 10.49 -24.73 17.25
CA ILE A 179 11.58 -24.63 18.23
C ILE A 179 11.68 -23.25 18.93
N LEU A 180 10.87 -23.05 19.98
CA LEU A 180 11.21 -22.15 21.08
C LEU A 180 11.12 -22.95 22.40
N PRO A 181 12.13 -22.88 23.28
CA PRO A 181 12.09 -23.55 24.57
C PRO A 181 11.15 -22.78 25.49
N GLY A 182 9.87 -23.14 25.47
CA GLY A 182 8.82 -22.60 26.32
C GLY A 182 7.50 -23.24 25.89
N GLY A 183 6.90 -24.02 26.79
CA GLY A 183 5.80 -24.95 26.53
C GLY A 183 4.70 -24.42 25.61
N ASP A 184 4.15 -25.33 24.80
CA ASP A 184 3.00 -25.03 23.96
C ASP A 184 1.80 -24.70 24.84
N LEU A 185 1.39 -23.43 24.86
CA LEU A 185 0.19 -22.99 25.57
C LEU A 185 -1.03 -23.80 25.14
N GLN A 186 -1.11 -24.27 23.88
CA GLN A 186 -2.23 -25.12 23.49
C GLN A 186 -2.25 -26.46 24.24
N ALA A 187 -1.08 -27.02 24.54
CA ALA A 187 -0.95 -28.21 25.39
C ALA A 187 -1.27 -27.91 26.87
N GLU A 188 -0.98 -26.70 27.37
CA GLU A 188 -1.34 -26.29 28.73
C GLU A 188 -2.86 -26.16 28.93
N PHE A 189 -3.56 -25.61 27.92
CA PHE A 189 -5.03 -25.49 27.91
C PHE A 189 -5.73 -26.83 27.61
N SER A 190 -5.04 -27.74 26.92
CA SER A 190 -5.58 -29.06 26.60
C SER A 190 -5.68 -29.93 27.86
N GLY A 191 -6.81 -30.62 28.00
CA GLY A 191 -7.06 -31.51 29.12
C GLY A 191 -8.50 -31.44 29.62
N VAL A 192 -8.73 -32.16 30.71
CA VAL A 192 -10.05 -32.26 31.35
C VAL A 192 -10.13 -31.26 32.49
N TRP A 193 -11.13 -30.40 32.43
CA TRP A 193 -11.41 -29.35 33.40
C TRP A 193 -12.75 -29.65 34.07
N ARG A 194 -12.87 -29.32 35.36
CA ARG A 194 -14.10 -29.57 36.12
C ARG A 194 -14.55 -28.29 36.82
N ASP A 195 -15.82 -27.98 36.71
CA ASP A 195 -16.45 -26.87 37.42
C ASP A 195 -16.78 -27.26 38.88
N ASP A 196 -17.01 -26.29 39.75
CA ASP A 196 -17.45 -26.50 41.14
C ASP A 196 -18.76 -27.29 41.22
N GLU A 197 -19.61 -27.20 40.19
CA GLU A 197 -20.85 -27.98 40.05
C GLU A 197 -20.66 -29.41 39.52
N GLY A 198 -19.41 -29.82 39.23
CA GLY A 198 -19.09 -31.15 38.72
C GLY A 198 -19.23 -31.33 37.21
N THR A 199 -19.55 -30.26 36.47
CA THR A 199 -19.58 -30.26 35.00
C THR A 199 -18.17 -30.49 34.45
N ILE A 200 -18.02 -31.47 33.56
CA ILE A 200 -16.75 -31.81 32.92
C ILE A 200 -16.67 -31.08 31.57
N VAL A 201 -15.54 -30.40 31.35
CA VAL A 201 -15.18 -29.77 30.09
C VAL A 201 -13.87 -30.37 29.59
N GLU A 202 -13.94 -31.06 28.45
CA GLU A 202 -12.75 -31.58 27.78
C GLU A 202 -12.35 -30.61 26.67
N ILE A 203 -11.12 -30.11 26.75
CA ILE A 203 -10.55 -29.18 25.77
C ILE A 203 -9.43 -29.91 25.05
N SER A 204 -9.58 -30.10 23.74
CA SER A 204 -8.55 -30.70 22.89
C SER A 204 -8.10 -29.68 21.84
N LEU A 205 -6.91 -29.10 22.05
CA LEU A 205 -6.29 -28.12 21.14
C LEU A 205 -5.03 -28.67 20.45
N ASP A 206 -4.67 -29.93 20.74
CA ASP A 206 -3.38 -30.55 20.43
C ASP A 206 -3.31 -31.21 19.03
N ASN A 207 -4.43 -31.25 18.27
CA ASN A 207 -4.48 -32.00 17.01
C ASN A 207 -5.35 -31.32 15.92
N GLU A 208 -5.31 -31.88 14.70
CA GLU A 208 -5.98 -31.43 13.46
C GLU A 208 -7.43 -30.93 13.62
N VAL A 209 -8.13 -31.36 14.69
CA VAL A 209 -9.48 -30.92 15.05
C VAL A 209 -9.47 -30.27 16.43
N LYS A 210 -9.74 -28.96 16.46
CA LYS A 210 -9.86 -28.18 17.69
C LYS A 210 -11.31 -28.22 18.18
N GLN A 211 -11.53 -28.85 19.32
CA GLN A 211 -12.88 -29.07 19.85
C GLN A 211 -12.96 -28.92 21.35
N ILE A 212 -14.13 -28.47 21.81
CA ILE A 212 -14.48 -28.36 23.22
C ILE A 212 -15.71 -29.21 23.44
N THR A 213 -15.63 -30.16 24.37
CA THR A 213 -16.75 -30.98 24.79
C THR A 213 -17.24 -30.50 26.15
N ILE A 214 -18.45 -29.94 26.20
CA ILE A 214 -19.12 -29.50 27.43
C ILE A 214 -20.32 -30.41 27.64
N ALA A 215 -20.39 -31.13 28.77
CA ALA A 215 -21.55 -31.94 29.13
C ALA A 215 -22.08 -32.84 27.98
N GLN A 216 -21.16 -33.55 27.29
CA GLN A 216 -21.43 -34.44 26.13
C GLN A 216 -21.78 -33.74 24.81
N GLN A 217 -21.76 -32.41 24.75
CA GLN A 217 -21.87 -31.65 23.51
C GLN A 217 -20.49 -31.22 23.02
N THR A 218 -20.09 -31.71 21.85
CA THR A 218 -18.83 -31.34 21.22
C THR A 218 -19.05 -30.21 20.23
N VAL A 219 -18.33 -29.11 20.45
CA VAL A 219 -18.33 -27.93 19.57
C VAL A 219 -16.94 -27.77 18.97
N GLN A 220 -16.87 -27.77 17.64
CA GLN A 220 -15.64 -27.44 16.94
C GLN A 220 -15.38 -25.94 17.02
N VAL A 221 -14.14 -25.57 17.34
CA VAL A 221 -13.73 -24.18 17.57
C VAL A 221 -12.54 -23.81 16.72
N GLN A 222 -12.56 -22.61 16.15
CA GLN A 222 -11.43 -22.04 15.42
C GLN A 222 -10.69 -21.05 16.32
N ILE A 223 -9.40 -21.27 16.56
CA ILE A 223 -8.57 -20.32 17.31
C ILE A 223 -8.29 -19.09 16.43
N ARG A 224 -8.70 -17.92 16.90
CA ARG A 224 -8.52 -16.62 16.22
C ARG A 224 -7.25 -15.91 16.64
N LYS A 225 -6.90 -15.97 17.92
CA LYS A 225 -5.71 -15.30 18.48
C LYS A 225 -5.27 -16.01 19.77
N VAL A 226 -3.97 -16.13 19.97
CA VAL A 226 -3.36 -16.60 21.23
C VAL A 226 -2.50 -15.47 21.78
N GLU A 227 -2.80 -15.01 22.98
CA GLU A 227 -2.11 -13.92 23.66
C GLU A 227 -1.34 -14.50 24.85
N LYS A 228 -0.01 -14.65 24.66
CA LYS A 228 0.86 -15.27 25.66
C LYS A 228 1.00 -14.42 26.94
N ALA A 229 0.97 -13.09 26.81
CA ALA A 229 1.14 -12.16 27.93
C ALA A 229 0.04 -12.30 28.99
N ASP A 230 -1.20 -12.53 28.55
CA ASP A 230 -2.38 -12.64 29.41
C ASP A 230 -2.92 -14.07 29.54
N ARG A 231 -2.15 -15.08 29.07
CA ARG A 231 -2.58 -16.49 28.95
C ARG A 231 -4.03 -16.59 28.46
N THR A 232 -4.30 -15.98 27.31
CA THR A 232 -5.66 -15.87 26.75
C THR A 232 -5.72 -16.43 25.33
N ILE A 233 -6.72 -17.26 25.05
CA ILE A 233 -7.01 -17.83 23.73
C ILE A 233 -8.38 -17.32 23.29
N LEU A 234 -8.41 -16.58 22.18
CA LEU A 234 -9.65 -16.22 21.50
C LEU A 234 -10.01 -17.28 20.47
N MET A 235 -11.25 -17.73 20.52
CA MET A 235 -11.79 -18.81 19.71
C MET A 235 -13.14 -18.43 19.15
N LYS A 236 -13.54 -19.08 18.07
CA LYS A 236 -14.86 -18.92 17.47
C LYS A 236 -15.47 -20.31 17.22
N PRO A 237 -16.57 -20.71 17.87
CA PRO A 237 -17.29 -21.92 17.53
C PRO A 237 -17.83 -21.87 16.09
N ASP A 238 -17.81 -22.99 15.39
CA ASP A 238 -18.29 -23.06 14.00
C ASP A 238 -19.83 -22.91 13.91
N THR A 239 -20.52 -23.34 14.95
CA THR A 239 -21.99 -23.34 15.03
C THR A 239 -22.59 -21.99 15.45
N ALA A 240 -21.79 -21.04 15.94
CA ALA A 240 -22.29 -19.78 16.49
C ALA A 240 -21.44 -18.59 16.07
N ASN A 241 -22.08 -17.46 15.73
CA ASN A 241 -21.40 -16.21 15.39
C ASN A 241 -20.94 -15.43 16.65
N GLN A 242 -20.45 -16.15 17.66
CA GLN A 242 -20.02 -15.62 18.95
C GLN A 242 -18.51 -15.81 19.10
N VAL A 243 -17.84 -14.93 19.83
CA VAL A 243 -16.40 -15.08 20.14
C VAL A 243 -16.27 -15.61 21.56
N TRP A 244 -15.51 -16.69 21.73
CA TRP A 244 -15.23 -17.31 23.01
C TRP A 244 -13.81 -16.96 23.43
N THR A 245 -13.65 -16.48 24.65
CA THR A 245 -12.35 -16.11 25.22
C THR A 245 -12.05 -17.05 26.37
N LEU A 246 -11.02 -17.87 26.22
CA LEU A 246 -10.46 -18.70 27.29
C LEU A 246 -9.30 -17.97 27.94
N ARG A 247 -9.35 -17.78 29.25
CA ARG A 247 -8.25 -17.20 30.02
C ARG A 247 -7.87 -18.13 31.16
N GLN A 248 -6.60 -18.48 31.25
CA GLN A 248 -6.09 -19.22 32.40
C GLN A 248 -5.66 -18.23 33.48
N LEU A 249 -6.26 -18.36 34.65
CA LEU A 249 -5.95 -17.59 35.84
C LEU A 249 -5.23 -18.50 36.85
N GLY A 250 -4.02 -18.12 37.23
CA GLY A 250 -3.18 -18.85 38.18
C GLY A 250 -1.96 -19.48 37.54
N ASP A 251 -0.93 -19.68 38.36
CA ASP A 251 0.33 -20.32 38.03
C ASP A 251 0.58 -21.40 39.09
N GLY A 252 0.35 -22.69 38.76
CA GLY A 252 0.57 -23.81 39.68
C GLY A 252 -0.68 -24.66 40.02
N GLU A 253 -0.72 -25.18 41.26
CA GLU A 253 -1.61 -26.27 41.74
C GLU A 253 -3.12 -26.02 41.61
N ARG A 254 -3.54 -24.76 41.42
CA ARG A 254 -4.92 -24.38 41.14
C ARG A 254 -4.97 -23.47 39.92
N SER A 255 -4.80 -24.07 38.75
CA SER A 255 -5.11 -23.41 37.49
C SER A 255 -6.62 -23.32 37.36
N SER A 256 -7.14 -22.11 37.24
CA SER A 256 -8.55 -21.84 36.96
C SER A 256 -8.71 -21.39 35.52
N LEU A 257 -9.69 -21.93 34.82
CA LEU A 257 -9.99 -21.59 33.43
C LEU A 257 -11.26 -20.78 33.40
N ASN A 258 -11.18 -19.56 32.88
CA ASN A 258 -12.35 -18.70 32.66
C ASN A 258 -12.73 -18.72 31.18
N LEU A 259 -13.96 -19.14 30.89
CA LEU A 259 -14.57 -19.02 29.58
C LEU A 259 -15.53 -17.82 29.58
N SER A 260 -15.32 -16.88 28.64
CA SER A 260 -16.18 -15.71 28.40
C SER A 260 -16.74 -15.73 26.99
N ILE A 261 -17.98 -15.26 26.80
CA ILE A 261 -18.68 -15.24 25.52
C ILE A 261 -18.98 -13.78 25.13
N ASN A 262 -18.59 -13.37 23.92
CA ASN A 262 -18.80 -12.04 23.34
C ASN A 262 -18.14 -10.86 24.09
N ASP A 263 -16.96 -11.08 24.70
CA ASP A 263 -16.22 -10.07 25.47
C ASP A 263 -17.01 -9.43 26.64
N ARG A 264 -18.21 -9.94 26.94
CA ARG A 264 -18.95 -9.59 28.14
C ARG A 264 -18.63 -10.63 29.20
N PHE A 265 -17.83 -10.23 30.17
CA PHE A 265 -17.48 -10.98 31.38
C PHE A 265 -18.68 -11.16 32.34
N GLU A 266 -19.89 -11.40 31.82
CA GLU A 266 -21.12 -11.50 32.60
C GLU A 266 -21.47 -12.94 33.01
N GLY A 267 -20.76 -13.95 32.51
CA GLY A 267 -20.88 -15.34 32.96
C GLY A 267 -19.50 -15.96 33.09
N TYR A 268 -19.02 -16.16 34.31
CA TYR A 268 -17.79 -16.90 34.57
C TYR A 268 -18.15 -18.36 34.73
N LEU A 269 -17.72 -19.21 33.81
CA LEU A 269 -17.53 -20.62 34.12
C LEU A 269 -16.07 -20.78 34.51
N THR A 270 -15.84 -21.08 35.79
CA THR A 270 -14.50 -21.24 36.37
C THR A 270 -14.24 -22.72 36.56
N PHE A 271 -13.37 -23.28 35.74
CA PHE A 271 -13.03 -24.69 35.84
C PHE A 271 -11.68 -24.88 36.52
N VAL A 272 -11.58 -25.87 37.40
CA VAL A 272 -10.35 -26.27 38.08
C VAL A 272 -9.90 -27.62 37.54
N ARG A 273 -8.58 -27.79 37.33
CA ARG A 273 -8.01 -29.09 36.96
C ARG A 273 -7.85 -29.95 38.23
N PRO A 274 -8.53 -31.10 38.36
CA PRO A 274 -8.16 -32.08 39.38
C PRO A 274 -6.81 -32.70 38.99
N LEU A 275 -5.85 -32.71 39.92
CA LEU A 275 -4.60 -33.46 39.78
C LEU A 275 -4.86 -34.96 39.74
#